data_AF-A0A2P4UPY8-F1
#
_entry.id   AF-A0A2P4UPY8-F1
#
_cell.length_a   1.000
_cell.length_b   1.000
_cell.length_c   1.000
_cell.angle_alpha   90.00
_cell.angle_beta   90.00
_cell.angle_gamma   90.00
#
_symmetry.space_group_name_H-M   'P 1'
#
loop_
_entity.id
_entity.type
_entity.pdbx_description
1 polymer ?
#
loop_
_entity_poly.entity_id
_entity_poly.type
_entity_poly.pdbx_seq_one_letter_code
_entity_poly.pdbx_strand_id
1 'polypeptide(L)'
;MTGKERREQLLDIGRTLFAARGLDGTSVEEIAAAAGVSKPVVYEHFGGKEGLYAVVVDREFEKLLALVAEALTSAIHYRRKLESAALALLEYIEENPDGFRILVRDSHGGTGTGSYASLLSEIAGEVEHLMAQELDRHEYDDKFAPMYAQMLVGMVALTGQWWLDVRKPRREEVAAHVVNLAWNGLSGLEPKPTLDPRRRRKEMERMEKRAEKRAEKERRAEERAQRRNPPEM
;
A
#
# COMPACT_ATOMS: atom_id res chain seq x y z
N MET A 1 -31.85 5.58 22.93
CA MET A 1 -30.94 5.38 21.80
C MET A 1 -31.48 6.18 20.62
N THR A 2 -30.69 7.09 20.07
CA THR A 2 -31.07 7.92 18.90
C THR A 2 -31.06 7.08 17.62
N GLY A 3 -31.71 7.57 16.55
CA GLY A 3 -31.65 6.91 15.24
C GLY A 3 -30.21 6.78 14.70
N LYS A 4 -29.33 7.74 15.04
CA LYS A 4 -27.91 7.68 14.69
C LYS A 4 -27.17 6.59 15.46
N GLU A 5 -27.35 6.52 16.78
CA GLU A 5 -26.78 5.45 17.60
C GLU A 5 -27.27 4.06 17.15
N ARG A 6 -28.53 3.96 16.67
CA ARG A 6 -29.06 2.70 16.12
C ARG A 6 -28.39 2.31 14.82
N ARG A 7 -28.21 3.29 13.93
CA ARG A 7 -27.52 3.08 12.66
C ARG A 7 -26.09 2.58 12.89
N GLU A 8 -25.35 3.19 13.83
CA GLU A 8 -23.99 2.74 14.17
C GLU A 8 -23.97 1.33 14.80
N GLN A 9 -24.91 1.02 15.70
CA GLN A 9 -25.01 -0.32 16.26
C GLN A 9 -25.23 -1.38 15.16
N LEU A 10 -26.11 -1.11 14.20
CA LEU A 10 -26.38 -2.01 13.08
C LEU A 10 -25.15 -2.17 12.17
N LEU A 11 -24.36 -1.11 11.98
CA LEU A 11 -23.11 -1.18 11.23
C LEU A 11 -22.08 -2.08 11.91
N ASP A 12 -21.86 -1.92 13.21
CA ASP A 12 -20.86 -2.72 13.94
C ASP A 12 -21.25 -4.20 14.02
N ILE A 13 -22.55 -4.48 14.21
CA ILE A 13 -23.09 -5.85 14.18
C ILE A 13 -23.00 -6.44 12.78
N GLY A 14 -23.41 -5.69 11.76
CA GLY A 14 -23.31 -6.09 10.35
C GLY A 14 -21.87 -6.44 10.00
N ARG A 15 -20.91 -5.57 10.32
CA ARG A 15 -19.47 -5.80 10.12
C ARG A 15 -19.00 -7.12 10.73
N THR A 16 -19.36 -7.38 11.97
CA THR A 16 -18.96 -8.62 12.66
C THR A 16 -19.52 -9.86 11.95
N LEU A 17 -20.81 -9.83 11.58
CA LEU A 17 -21.46 -10.96 10.90
C LEU A 17 -20.91 -11.19 9.49
N PHE A 18 -20.74 -10.12 8.72
CA PHE A 18 -20.21 -10.19 7.35
C PHE A 18 -18.75 -10.63 7.31
N ALA A 19 -17.92 -10.22 8.27
CA ALA A 19 -16.56 -10.70 8.37
C ALA A 19 -16.53 -12.23 8.61
N ALA A 20 -17.36 -12.71 9.54
CA ALA A 20 -17.43 -14.13 9.89
C ALA A 20 -18.00 -15.00 8.76
N ARG A 21 -19.07 -14.56 8.08
CA ARG A 21 -19.89 -15.44 7.21
C ARG A 21 -20.02 -14.97 5.76
N GLY A 22 -19.59 -13.76 5.45
CA GLY A 22 -19.81 -13.11 4.16
C GLY A 22 -21.24 -12.60 4.00
N LEU A 23 -21.49 -11.92 2.89
CA LEU A 23 -22.80 -11.36 2.56
C LEU A 23 -23.86 -12.47 2.35
N ASP A 24 -23.50 -13.53 1.64
CA ASP A 24 -24.42 -14.64 1.34
C ASP A 24 -24.77 -15.44 2.61
N GLY A 25 -23.79 -15.65 3.50
CA GLY A 25 -23.95 -16.38 4.75
C GLY A 25 -24.56 -15.58 5.90
N THR A 26 -24.97 -14.34 5.67
CA THR A 26 -25.62 -13.47 6.67
C THR A 26 -27.05 -13.15 6.25
N SER A 27 -27.99 -13.17 7.20
CA SER A 27 -29.40 -12.81 6.94
C SER A 27 -29.84 -11.56 7.71
N VAL A 28 -30.88 -10.87 7.23
CA VAL A 28 -31.46 -9.69 7.90
C VAL A 28 -32.05 -10.07 9.26
N GLU A 29 -32.59 -11.28 9.38
CA GLU A 29 -33.09 -11.87 10.63
C GLU A 29 -31.98 -11.92 11.69
N GLU A 30 -30.81 -12.40 11.31
CA GLU A 30 -29.66 -12.55 12.22
C GLU A 30 -29.14 -11.19 12.66
N ILE A 31 -29.03 -10.23 11.73
CA ILE A 31 -28.64 -8.84 12.04
C ILE A 31 -29.63 -8.21 13.02
N ALA A 32 -30.94 -8.33 12.74
CA ALA A 32 -31.98 -7.75 13.57
C ALA A 32 -32.00 -8.37 14.98
N ALA A 33 -31.88 -9.70 15.06
CA ALA A 33 -31.83 -10.44 16.31
C ALA A 33 -30.59 -10.05 17.13
N ALA A 34 -29.41 -9.97 16.51
CA ALA A 34 -28.18 -9.56 17.18
C ALA A 34 -28.24 -8.10 17.69
N ALA A 35 -28.95 -7.23 16.97
CA ALA A 35 -29.13 -5.82 17.36
C ALA A 35 -30.29 -5.58 18.35
N GLY A 36 -31.09 -6.61 18.66
CA GLY A 36 -32.29 -6.48 19.49
C GLY A 36 -33.35 -5.58 18.84
N VAL A 37 -33.51 -5.65 17.52
CA VAL A 37 -34.52 -4.89 16.75
C VAL A 37 -35.37 -5.80 15.89
N SER A 38 -36.45 -5.25 15.34
CA SER A 38 -37.26 -5.94 14.34
C SER A 38 -36.64 -5.78 12.94
N LYS A 39 -36.91 -6.73 12.02
CA LYS A 39 -36.41 -6.65 10.63
C LYS A 39 -36.75 -5.33 9.92
N PRO A 40 -37.96 -4.76 10.07
CA PRO A 40 -38.29 -3.48 9.43
C PRO A 40 -37.30 -2.35 9.77
N VAL A 41 -36.70 -2.34 10.96
CA VAL A 41 -35.69 -1.34 11.35
C VAL A 41 -34.43 -1.44 10.48
N VAL A 42 -33.99 -2.66 10.15
CA VAL A 42 -32.83 -2.86 9.26
C VAL A 42 -33.15 -2.39 7.84
N TYR A 43 -34.34 -2.71 7.35
CA TYR A 43 -34.80 -2.24 6.03
C TYR A 43 -34.98 -0.72 5.98
N GLU A 44 -35.49 -0.09 7.04
CA GLU A 44 -35.65 1.37 7.12
C GLU A 44 -34.30 2.09 7.05
N HIS A 45 -33.27 1.58 7.74
CA HIS A 45 -31.96 2.22 7.76
C HIS A 45 -31.09 1.94 6.53
N PHE A 46 -31.21 0.75 5.93
CA PHE A 46 -30.24 0.27 4.93
C PHE A 46 -30.86 -0.39 3.70
N GLY A 47 -32.18 -0.55 3.63
CA GLY A 47 -32.84 -1.23 2.51
C GLY A 47 -32.61 -2.75 2.45
N GLY A 48 -31.92 -3.35 3.44
CA GLY A 48 -31.61 -4.78 3.48
C GLY A 48 -30.17 -5.05 3.92
N LYS A 49 -29.73 -6.30 3.79
CA LYS A 49 -28.37 -6.70 4.14
C LYS A 49 -27.35 -6.23 3.11
N GLU A 50 -27.73 -6.13 1.84
CA GLU A 50 -26.88 -5.69 0.74
C GLU A 50 -26.54 -4.21 0.89
N GLY A 51 -27.52 -3.37 1.23
CA GLY A 51 -27.27 -1.96 1.51
C GLY A 51 -26.48 -1.74 2.81
N LEU A 52 -26.71 -2.56 3.84
CA LEU A 52 -25.89 -2.51 5.05
C LEU A 52 -24.43 -2.90 4.74
N TYR A 53 -24.23 -3.96 3.95
CA TYR A 53 -22.91 -4.43 3.53
C TYR A 53 -22.17 -3.37 2.72
N ALA A 54 -22.83 -2.74 1.74
CA ALA A 54 -22.24 -1.65 0.95
C ALA A 54 -21.74 -0.52 1.85
N VAL A 55 -22.56 -0.07 2.80
CA VAL A 55 -22.16 0.99 3.75
C VAL A 55 -20.97 0.55 4.63
N VAL A 56 -20.92 -0.72 5.04
CA VAL A 56 -19.76 -1.25 5.80
C VAL A 56 -18.50 -1.25 4.92
N VAL A 57 -18.58 -1.74 3.68
CA VAL A 57 -17.47 -1.74 2.73
C VAL A 57 -16.96 -0.32 2.49
N ASP A 58 -17.85 0.62 2.16
CA ASP A 58 -17.51 2.02 1.91
C ASP A 58 -16.82 2.64 3.14
N ARG A 59 -17.34 2.41 4.36
CA ARG A 59 -16.75 2.93 5.60
C ARG A 59 -15.33 2.41 5.83
N GLU A 60 -15.12 1.11 5.63
CA GLU A 60 -13.82 0.49 5.86
C GLU A 60 -12.82 0.85 4.73
N PHE A 61 -13.31 1.02 3.50
CA PHE A 61 -12.55 1.53 2.35
C PHE A 61 -12.05 2.96 2.62
N GLU A 62 -12.95 3.89 2.94
CA GLU A 62 -12.63 5.29 3.20
C GLU A 62 -11.64 5.42 4.35
N LYS A 63 -11.84 4.64 5.42
CA LYS A 63 -10.95 4.62 6.59
C LYS A 63 -9.54 4.17 6.21
N LEU A 64 -9.40 3.04 5.49
CA LEU A 64 -8.09 2.53 5.12
C LEU A 64 -7.39 3.43 4.10
N LEU A 65 -8.12 3.93 3.10
CA LEU A 65 -7.58 4.85 2.11
C LEU A 65 -7.04 6.12 2.78
N ALA A 66 -7.82 6.74 3.67
CA ALA A 66 -7.39 7.94 4.38
C ALA A 66 -6.12 7.72 5.21
N LEU A 67 -6.03 6.60 5.94
CA LEU A 67 -4.84 6.24 6.72
C LEU A 67 -3.59 6.08 5.85
N VAL A 68 -3.71 5.41 4.70
CA VAL A 68 -2.56 5.19 3.81
C VAL A 68 -2.18 6.48 3.07
N ALA A 69 -3.14 7.26 2.59
CA ALA A 69 -2.88 8.54 1.93
C ALA A 69 -2.21 9.55 2.87
N GLU A 70 -2.65 9.63 4.13
CA GLU A 70 -2.00 10.42 5.18
C GLU A 70 -0.56 9.93 5.41
N ALA A 71 -0.36 8.62 5.53
CA ALA A 71 0.96 8.04 5.70
C ALA A 71 1.91 8.34 4.52
N LEU A 72 1.42 8.28 3.28
CA LEU A 72 2.18 8.59 2.07
C LEU A 72 2.54 10.09 1.99
N THR A 73 1.76 10.99 2.60
CA THR A 73 2.02 12.43 2.61
C THR A 73 2.81 12.90 3.83
N SER A 74 2.86 12.11 4.91
CA SER A 74 3.48 12.46 6.21
C SER A 74 4.98 12.76 6.19
N ALA A 75 5.73 12.25 5.21
CA ALA A 75 7.19 12.32 5.20
C ALA A 75 7.75 12.88 3.89
N ILE A 76 8.92 13.54 3.95
CA ILE A 76 9.61 14.06 2.75
C ILE A 76 10.35 12.92 2.02
N HIS A 77 11.00 12.01 2.76
CA HIS A 77 11.82 10.94 2.18
C HIS A 77 11.00 9.69 1.81
N TYR A 78 11.19 9.15 0.61
CA TYR A 78 10.45 7.96 0.11
C TYR A 78 10.52 6.75 1.04
N ARG A 79 11.69 6.46 1.59
CA ARG A 79 11.84 5.35 2.55
C ARG A 79 10.91 5.51 3.75
N ARG A 80 10.81 6.73 4.29
CA ARG A 80 9.91 7.03 5.43
C ARG A 80 8.45 6.95 5.02
N LYS A 81 8.08 7.37 3.80
CA LYS A 81 6.72 7.19 3.27
C LYS A 81 6.34 5.71 3.21
N LEU A 82 7.25 4.83 2.74
CA LEU A 82 7.04 3.38 2.72
C LEU A 82 6.90 2.80 4.13
N GLU A 83 7.74 3.24 5.08
CA GLU A 83 7.65 2.83 6.49
C GLU A 83 6.30 3.21 7.10
N SER A 84 5.88 4.47 6.94
CA SER A 84 4.59 4.94 7.44
C SER A 84 3.42 4.19 6.80
N ALA A 85 3.42 3.99 5.49
CA ALA A 85 2.33 3.30 4.79
C ALA A 85 2.21 1.83 5.18
N ALA A 86 3.34 1.12 5.31
CA ALA A 86 3.35 -0.27 5.76
C ALA A 86 2.85 -0.41 7.20
N LEU A 87 3.29 0.49 8.10
CA LEU A 87 2.81 0.53 9.49
C LEU A 87 1.31 0.85 9.57
N ALA A 88 0.84 1.86 8.83
CA ALA A 88 -0.56 2.26 8.82
C ALA A 88 -1.48 1.11 8.37
N LEU A 89 -1.10 0.38 7.31
CA LEU A 89 -1.84 -0.80 6.89
C LEU A 89 -1.87 -1.87 7.99
N LEU A 90 -0.70 -2.23 8.55
CA LEU A 90 -0.62 -3.30 9.55
C LEU A 90 -1.34 -2.92 10.86
N GLU A 91 -1.28 -1.66 11.28
CA GLU A 91 -2.05 -1.11 12.40
C GLU A 91 -3.55 -1.20 12.14
N TYR A 92 -4.01 -0.80 10.95
CA TYR A 92 -5.42 -0.97 10.58
C TYR A 92 -5.86 -2.44 10.64
N ILE A 93 -5.05 -3.36 10.12
CA ILE A 93 -5.34 -4.81 10.16
C ILE A 93 -5.39 -5.31 11.61
N GLU A 94 -4.51 -4.84 12.49
CA GLU A 94 -4.48 -5.18 13.92
C GLU A 94 -5.72 -4.68 14.67
N GLU A 95 -6.11 -3.42 14.48
CA GLU A 95 -7.23 -2.80 15.18
C GLU A 95 -8.60 -3.15 14.58
N ASN A 96 -8.67 -3.43 13.27
CA ASN A 96 -9.91 -3.62 12.52
C ASN A 96 -9.87 -4.89 11.66
N PRO A 97 -9.59 -6.08 12.25
CA PRO A 97 -9.44 -7.32 11.50
C PRO A 97 -10.67 -7.69 10.68
N ASP A 98 -11.86 -7.43 11.22
CA ASP A 98 -13.13 -7.72 10.54
C ASP A 98 -13.37 -6.82 9.34
N GLY A 99 -13.05 -5.52 9.48
CA GLY A 99 -13.12 -4.56 8.37
C GLY A 99 -12.18 -4.98 7.23
N PHE A 100 -10.94 -5.32 7.56
CA PHE A 100 -9.98 -5.79 6.56
C PHE A 100 -10.40 -7.11 5.88
N ARG A 101 -10.96 -8.07 6.62
CA ARG A 101 -11.50 -9.32 6.04
C ARG A 101 -12.61 -9.06 5.03
N ILE A 102 -13.51 -8.12 5.34
CA ILE A 102 -14.59 -7.74 4.44
C ILE A 102 -14.02 -7.15 3.14
N LEU A 103 -13.10 -6.19 3.25
CA LEU A 103 -12.45 -5.59 2.08
C LEU A 103 -11.79 -6.67 1.21
N VAL A 104 -10.96 -7.53 1.80
CA VAL A 104 -10.23 -8.58 1.06
C VAL A 104 -11.18 -9.55 0.37
N ARG A 105 -12.30 -9.94 1.00
CA ARG A 105 -13.28 -10.85 0.42
C ARG A 105 -13.99 -10.25 -0.80
N ASP A 106 -14.22 -8.93 -0.80
CA ASP A 106 -14.93 -8.24 -1.87
C ASP A 106 -14.14 -8.13 -3.19
N SER A 107 -12.82 -8.42 -3.16
CA SER A 107 -11.93 -8.38 -4.33
C SER A 107 -12.28 -9.35 -5.47
N HIS A 108 -13.10 -10.38 -5.21
CA HIS A 108 -13.38 -11.45 -6.17
C HIS A 108 -14.79 -11.45 -6.79
N GLY A 109 -15.67 -10.48 -6.45
CA GLY A 109 -17.08 -10.58 -6.86
C GLY A 109 -17.92 -9.31 -7.05
N GLY A 110 -17.42 -8.11 -6.74
CA GLY A 110 -18.25 -6.89 -6.75
C GLY A 110 -18.02 -5.98 -7.95
N THR A 111 -19.06 -5.68 -8.74
CA THR A 111 -19.15 -4.48 -9.59
C THR A 111 -19.42 -3.20 -8.78
N GLY A 112 -19.23 -3.25 -7.45
CA GLY A 112 -19.46 -2.14 -6.54
C GLY A 112 -18.29 -1.16 -6.52
N THR A 113 -18.62 0.12 -6.35
CA THR A 113 -17.68 1.11 -5.81
C THR A 113 -17.23 0.64 -4.41
N GLY A 114 -15.93 0.73 -4.08
CA GLY A 114 -15.42 0.37 -2.74
C GLY A 114 -14.73 -0.98 -2.58
N SER A 115 -14.46 -1.73 -3.66
CA SER A 115 -13.73 -3.02 -3.54
C SER A 115 -12.27 -2.83 -3.10
N TYR A 116 -11.68 -3.86 -2.48
CA TYR A 116 -10.24 -3.86 -2.15
C TYR A 116 -9.35 -3.73 -3.38
N ALA A 117 -9.74 -4.29 -4.53
CA ALA A 117 -8.99 -4.12 -5.78
C ALA A 117 -8.98 -2.66 -6.24
N SER A 118 -10.09 -1.94 -6.07
CA SER A 118 -10.19 -0.51 -6.33
C SER A 118 -9.30 0.29 -5.38
N LEU A 119 -9.29 -0.08 -4.09
CA LEU A 119 -8.43 0.56 -3.08
C LEU A 119 -6.94 0.40 -3.43
N LEU A 120 -6.52 -0.81 -3.81
CA LEU A 120 -5.15 -1.06 -4.25
C LEU A 120 -4.80 -0.27 -5.51
N SER A 121 -5.75 -0.13 -6.45
CA SER A 121 -5.54 0.63 -7.68
C SER A 121 -5.39 2.13 -7.40
N GLU A 122 -6.18 2.66 -6.46
CA GLU A 122 -6.11 4.07 -6.04
C GLU A 122 -4.79 4.38 -5.34
N ILE A 123 -4.39 3.55 -4.37
CA ILE A 123 -3.09 3.68 -3.69
C ILE A 123 -1.94 3.51 -4.69
N ALA A 124 -2.03 2.58 -5.65
CA ALA A 124 -1.02 2.42 -6.68
C ALA A 124 -0.89 3.66 -7.57
N GLY A 125 -1.99 4.36 -7.87
CA GLY A 125 -1.96 5.64 -8.58
C GLY A 125 -1.24 6.74 -7.80
N GLU A 126 -1.47 6.83 -6.48
CA GLU A 126 -0.72 7.77 -5.63
C GLU A 126 0.78 7.45 -5.58
N VAL A 127 1.12 6.17 -5.42
CA VAL A 127 2.52 5.71 -5.40
C VAL A 127 3.19 5.91 -6.75
N GLU A 128 2.49 5.69 -7.87
CA GLU A 128 2.99 5.94 -9.22
C GLU A 128 3.39 7.41 -9.39
N HIS A 129 2.56 8.35 -8.96
CA HIS A 129 2.87 9.78 -9.07
C HIS A 129 4.14 10.13 -8.29
N LEU A 130 4.33 9.56 -7.10
CA LEU A 130 5.54 9.71 -6.31
C LEU A 130 6.77 9.08 -7.00
N MET A 131 6.61 7.91 -7.61
CA MET A 131 7.70 7.21 -8.28
C MET A 131 8.13 7.88 -9.58
N ALA A 132 7.19 8.36 -10.40
CA ALA A 132 7.51 9.01 -11.67
C ALA A 132 8.42 10.23 -11.48
N GLN A 133 8.17 11.02 -10.42
CA GLN A 133 9.01 12.16 -10.05
C GLN A 133 10.46 11.76 -9.70
N GLU A 134 10.66 10.57 -9.14
CA GLU A 134 11.98 10.10 -8.72
C GLU A 134 12.73 9.38 -9.85
N LEU A 135 12.04 8.62 -10.68
CA LEU A 135 12.66 7.91 -11.80
C LEU A 135 13.23 8.88 -12.85
N ASP A 136 12.52 9.99 -13.13
CA ASP A 136 12.99 11.04 -14.03
C ASP A 136 14.33 11.66 -13.56
N ARG A 137 14.52 11.78 -12.24
CA ARG A 137 15.78 12.31 -11.65
C ARG A 137 16.98 11.38 -11.81
N HIS A 138 16.76 10.09 -12.04
CA HIS A 138 17.79 9.05 -11.95
C HIS A 138 18.04 8.29 -13.26
N GLU A 139 17.71 8.89 -14.40
CA GLU A 139 17.86 8.28 -15.75
C GLU A 139 17.06 6.98 -15.95
N TYR A 140 16.02 6.74 -15.13
CA TYR A 140 15.09 5.64 -15.35
C TYR A 140 13.93 6.11 -16.25
N ASP A 141 13.40 5.17 -17.02
CA ASP A 141 12.25 5.42 -17.89
C ASP A 141 10.97 5.41 -17.02
N ASP A 142 10.38 6.59 -16.85
CA ASP A 142 9.21 6.88 -16.01
C ASP A 142 7.97 6.08 -16.43
N LYS A 143 7.89 5.62 -17.68
CA LYS A 143 6.81 4.75 -18.17
C LYS A 143 6.68 3.43 -17.40
N PHE A 144 7.71 3.05 -16.64
CA PHE A 144 7.69 1.87 -15.77
C PHE A 144 7.21 2.18 -14.34
N ALA A 145 7.00 3.45 -13.97
CA ALA A 145 6.46 3.84 -12.67
C ALA A 145 5.14 3.12 -12.30
N PRO A 146 4.15 2.98 -13.22
CA PRO A 146 2.91 2.26 -12.90
C PRO A 146 3.19 0.80 -12.49
N MET A 147 4.10 0.14 -13.21
CA MET A 147 4.46 -1.25 -12.94
C MET A 147 5.14 -1.40 -11.58
N TYR A 148 6.10 -0.53 -11.26
CA TYR A 148 6.78 -0.59 -9.97
C TYR A 148 5.86 -0.22 -8.80
N ALA A 149 4.97 0.76 -8.98
CA ALA A 149 3.97 1.12 -7.98
C ALA A 149 3.07 -0.08 -7.65
N GLN A 150 2.57 -0.78 -8.67
CA GLN A 150 1.80 -2.02 -8.52
C GLN A 150 2.58 -3.10 -7.75
N MET A 151 3.87 -3.29 -8.07
CA MET A 151 4.72 -4.26 -7.36
C MET A 151 4.89 -3.91 -5.87
N LEU A 152 5.09 -2.63 -5.53
CA LEU A 152 5.27 -2.18 -4.15
C LEU A 152 3.96 -2.29 -3.37
N VAL A 153 2.85 -1.79 -3.93
CA VAL A 153 1.53 -1.88 -3.30
C VAL A 153 1.15 -3.34 -3.09
N GLY A 154 1.33 -4.19 -4.11
CA GLY A 154 1.09 -5.62 -4.01
C GLY A 154 1.94 -6.30 -2.94
N MET A 155 3.24 -5.96 -2.83
CA MET A 155 4.12 -6.50 -1.80
C MET A 155 3.60 -6.21 -0.38
N VAL A 156 3.18 -4.96 -0.12
CA VAL A 156 2.68 -4.56 1.20
C VAL A 156 1.30 -5.16 1.46
N ALA A 157 0.38 -5.07 0.48
CA ALA A 157 -0.99 -5.55 0.57
C ALA A 157 -1.08 -7.07 0.79
N LEU A 158 -0.39 -7.87 -0.04
CA LEU A 158 -0.40 -9.32 0.08
C LEU A 158 0.30 -9.79 1.36
N THR A 159 1.35 -9.09 1.81
CA THR A 159 1.96 -9.37 3.12
C THR A 159 0.99 -9.07 4.25
N GLY A 160 0.23 -7.97 4.17
CA GLY A 160 -0.83 -7.65 5.13
C GLY A 160 -1.93 -8.71 5.16
N GLN A 161 -2.38 -9.21 4.01
CA GLN A 161 -3.32 -10.32 3.92
C GLN A 161 -2.81 -11.59 4.59
N TRP A 162 -1.56 -11.98 4.34
CA TRP A 162 -0.94 -13.11 5.04
C TRP A 162 -0.86 -12.86 6.56
N TRP A 163 -0.50 -11.65 6.96
CA TRP A 163 -0.31 -11.30 8.37
C TRP A 163 -1.61 -11.23 9.17
N LEU A 164 -2.74 -10.90 8.52
CA LEU A 164 -4.08 -10.92 9.09
C LEU A 164 -4.38 -12.23 9.83
N ASP A 165 -3.92 -13.35 9.26
CA ASP A 165 -4.13 -14.70 9.80
C ASP A 165 -3.00 -15.14 10.73
N VAL A 166 -1.73 -14.86 10.38
CA VAL A 166 -0.58 -15.38 11.13
C VAL A 166 -0.27 -14.58 12.41
N ARG A 167 -0.45 -13.25 12.38
CA ARG A 167 -0.20 -12.31 13.50
C ARG A 167 1.17 -12.37 14.16
N LYS A 168 2.14 -13.01 13.50
CA LYS A 168 3.54 -13.09 13.93
C LYS A 168 4.45 -12.98 12.71
N PRO A 169 5.57 -12.22 12.79
CA PRO A 169 6.02 -11.41 13.93
C PRO A 169 5.15 -10.16 14.18
N ARG A 170 5.52 -9.28 15.13
CA ARG A 170 4.78 -8.04 15.41
C ARG A 170 4.78 -7.10 14.20
N ARG A 171 3.79 -6.21 14.11
CA ARG A 171 3.60 -5.32 12.96
C ARG A 171 4.85 -4.52 12.59
N GLU A 172 5.61 -4.03 13.58
CA GLU A 172 6.82 -3.25 13.34
C GLU A 172 7.92 -4.07 12.66
N GLU A 173 8.02 -5.35 13.02
CA GLU A 173 9.01 -6.27 12.44
C GLU A 173 8.62 -6.65 11.02
N VAL A 174 7.33 -6.92 10.77
CA VAL A 174 6.82 -7.14 9.40
C VAL A 174 7.07 -5.92 8.52
N ALA A 175 6.70 -4.71 9.00
CA ALA A 175 6.94 -3.46 8.29
C ALA A 175 8.43 -3.28 7.97
N ALA A 176 9.31 -3.50 8.96
CA ALA A 176 10.75 -3.38 8.77
C ALA A 176 11.27 -4.33 7.67
N HIS A 177 10.80 -5.57 7.62
CA HIS A 177 11.20 -6.53 6.57
C HIS A 177 10.67 -6.15 5.19
N VAL A 178 9.41 -5.73 5.08
CA VAL A 178 8.81 -5.29 3.80
C VAL A 178 9.54 -4.07 3.26
N VAL A 179 9.75 -3.05 4.10
CA VAL A 179 10.49 -1.84 3.72
C VAL A 179 11.93 -2.18 3.36
N ASN A 180 12.60 -3.04 4.13
CA ASN A 180 13.98 -3.43 3.84
C ASN A 180 14.08 -4.10 2.46
N LEU A 181 13.18 -5.01 2.13
CA LEU A 181 13.14 -5.66 0.82
C LEU A 181 12.88 -4.65 -0.30
N ALA A 182 11.84 -3.82 -0.15
CA ALA A 182 11.48 -2.80 -1.13
C ALA A 182 12.61 -1.80 -1.36
N TRP A 183 13.19 -1.27 -0.28
CA TRP A 183 14.25 -0.26 -0.35
C TRP A 183 15.51 -0.79 -1.01
N ASN A 184 15.99 -1.97 -0.61
CA ASN A 184 17.18 -2.56 -1.22
C ASN A 184 16.95 -2.97 -2.67
N GLY A 185 15.72 -3.38 -3.04
CA GLY A 185 15.35 -3.65 -4.43
C GLY A 185 15.33 -2.38 -5.29
N LEU A 186 14.65 -1.33 -4.83
CA LEU A 186 14.51 -0.06 -5.55
C LEU A 186 15.85 0.70 -5.68
N SER A 187 16.66 0.70 -4.62
CA SER A 187 17.96 1.39 -4.61
C SER A 187 18.97 0.77 -5.58
N GLY A 188 18.75 -0.48 -5.99
CA GLY A 188 19.64 -1.25 -6.86
C GLY A 188 19.09 -1.50 -8.27
N LEU A 189 18.09 -0.73 -8.72
CA LEU A 189 17.51 -0.95 -10.04
C LEU A 189 18.55 -0.79 -11.17
N GLU A 190 18.46 -1.65 -12.18
CA GLU A 190 19.21 -1.50 -13.41
C GLU A 190 18.37 -0.63 -14.38
N PRO A 191 18.94 0.40 -15.05
CA PRO A 191 18.16 1.22 -16.00
C PRO A 191 17.58 0.42 -17.17
N LYS A 192 18.20 -0.72 -17.53
CA LYS A 192 17.76 -1.61 -18.61
C LYS A 192 17.86 -3.06 -18.16
N PRO A 193 16.97 -3.52 -17.27
CA PRO A 193 17.07 -4.85 -16.69
C PRO A 193 16.94 -5.92 -17.78
N THR A 194 17.70 -7.01 -17.66
CA THR A 194 17.67 -8.12 -18.61
C THR A 194 17.71 -9.48 -17.92
N LEU A 195 17.00 -10.45 -18.51
CA LEU A 195 17.04 -11.85 -18.10
C LEU A 195 18.22 -12.62 -18.73
N ASP A 196 18.91 -12.06 -19.74
CA ASP A 196 20.08 -12.70 -20.36
C ASP A 196 21.35 -12.50 -19.51
N PRO A 197 21.93 -13.56 -18.91
CA PRO A 197 23.13 -13.44 -18.08
C PRO A 197 24.33 -12.87 -18.83
N ARG A 198 24.46 -13.16 -20.13
CA ARG A 198 25.57 -12.67 -20.96
C ARG A 198 25.45 -11.17 -21.17
N ARG A 199 24.24 -10.70 -21.42
CA ARG A 199 23.96 -9.27 -21.58
C ARG A 199 24.13 -8.53 -20.25
N ARG A 200 23.64 -9.08 -19.14
CA ARG A 200 23.84 -8.51 -17.80
C ARG A 200 25.32 -8.35 -17.47
N ARG A 201 26.13 -9.39 -17.67
CA ARG A 201 27.59 -9.32 -17.44
C ARG A 201 28.26 -8.23 -18.28
N LYS A 202 27.93 -8.16 -19.58
CA LYS A 202 28.45 -7.11 -20.47
C LYS A 202 28.04 -5.71 -20.05
N GLU A 203 26.82 -5.53 -19.54
CA GLU A 203 26.35 -4.24 -19.04
C GLU A 203 27.05 -3.85 -17.73
N MET A 204 27.25 -4.78 -16.78
CA MET A 204 28.04 -4.55 -15.57
C MET A 204 29.49 -4.13 -15.90
N GLU A 205 30.17 -4.87 -16.78
CA GLU A 205 31.54 -4.52 -17.23
C GLU A 205 31.60 -3.14 -17.90
N ARG A 206 30.53 -2.74 -18.61
CA ARG A 206 30.44 -1.40 -19.23
C ARG A 206 30.21 -0.31 -18.18
N MET A 207 29.40 -0.57 -17.16
CA MET A 207 29.14 0.37 -16.06
C MET A 207 30.40 0.58 -15.23
N GLU A 208 31.12 -0.49 -14.87
CA GLU A 208 32.38 -0.43 -14.14
C GLU A 208 33.43 0.42 -14.89
N LYS A 209 33.64 0.15 -16.18
CA LYS A 209 34.53 0.96 -17.04
C LYS A 209 34.10 2.43 -17.15
N ARG A 210 32.79 2.73 -17.10
CA ARG A 210 32.29 4.12 -17.11
C ARG A 210 32.54 4.81 -15.77
N ALA A 211 32.35 4.09 -14.65
CA ALA A 211 32.61 4.59 -13.31
C ALA A 211 34.11 4.89 -13.10
N GLU A 212 35.00 3.98 -13.51
CA GLU A 212 36.45 4.19 -13.48
C GLU A 212 36.87 5.44 -14.26
N LYS A 213 36.37 5.60 -15.49
CA LYS A 213 36.63 6.78 -16.33
C LYS A 213 36.13 8.08 -15.70
N ARG A 214 34.96 8.04 -15.05
CA ARG A 214 34.38 9.21 -14.37
C ARG A 214 35.22 9.60 -13.16
N ALA A 215 35.60 8.62 -12.33
CA ALA A 215 36.47 8.84 -11.17
C ALA A 215 37.85 9.38 -11.57
N GLU A 216 38.43 8.87 -12.66
CA GLU A 216 39.69 9.40 -13.20
C GLU A 216 39.56 10.85 -13.68
N LYS A 217 38.45 11.18 -14.36
CA LYS A 217 38.17 12.54 -14.82
C LYS A 217 37.96 13.51 -13.66
N GLU A 218 37.24 13.10 -12.61
CA GLU A 218 37.02 13.88 -11.39
C GLU A 218 38.35 14.14 -10.66
N ARG A 219 39.16 13.10 -10.42
CA ARG A 219 40.52 13.25 -9.87
C ARG A 219 41.38 14.24 -10.65
N ARG A 220 41.41 14.12 -11.98
CA ARG A 220 42.17 15.05 -12.83
C ARG A 220 41.64 16.49 -12.77
N ALA A 221 40.33 16.67 -12.57
CA ALA A 221 39.71 17.98 -12.41
C ALA A 221 40.06 18.61 -11.04
N GLU A 222 40.03 17.83 -9.97
CA GLU A 222 40.46 18.26 -8.63
C GLU A 222 41.94 18.65 -8.59
N GLU A 223 42.82 17.82 -9.17
CA GLU A 223 44.26 18.11 -9.29
C GLU A 223 44.51 19.41 -10.08
N ARG A 224 43.71 19.68 -11.11
CA ARG A 224 43.77 20.94 -11.88
C ARG A 224 43.24 22.14 -11.11
N ALA A 225 42.20 21.97 -10.29
CA ALA A 225 41.65 23.02 -9.45
C ALA A 225 42.63 23.42 -8.32
N GLN A 226 43.26 22.45 -7.67
CA GLN A 226 44.29 22.67 -6.63
C GLN A 226 45.52 23.38 -7.18
N ARG A 227 45.92 23.09 -8.43
CA ARG A 227 47.02 23.82 -9.10
C ARG A 227 46.68 25.27 -9.49
N ARG A 228 45.40 25.63 -9.56
CA ARG A 228 44.93 26.97 -9.95
C ARG A 228 44.73 27.92 -8.77
N ASN A 229 44.39 27.42 -7.59
CA ASN A 229 44.28 28.18 -6.34
C ASN A 229 45.18 27.55 -5.27
N PRO A 230 46.50 27.82 -5.27
CA PRO A 230 47.35 27.42 -4.16
C PRO A 230 46.91 28.15 -2.89
N PRO A 231 46.94 27.50 -1.71
CA PRO A 231 46.59 28.16 -0.45
C PRO A 231 47.54 29.35 -0.22
N GLU A 232 46.97 30.53 0.05
CA GLU A 232 47.74 31.73 0.43
C GLU A 232 48.53 31.42 1.71
N MET A 233 49.85 31.58 1.64
CA MET A 233 50.77 31.49 2.79
C MET A 233 50.78 32.79 3.58
#